data_AF-A0A127A0A9-F1
#
_entry.id   AF-A0A127A0A9-F1
#
_cell.length_a   1.000
_cell.length_b   1.000
_cell.length_c   1.000
_cell.angle_alpha   90.00
_cell.angle_beta   90.00
_cell.angle_gamma   90.00
#
_symmetry.space_group_name_H-M   'P 1'
#
loop_
_entity.id
_entity.type
_entity.pdbx_description
1 polymer ?
#
loop_
_entity_poly.entity_id
_entity_poly.type
_entity_poly.pdbx_seq_one_letter_code
_entity_poly.pdbx_strand_id
1 'polypeptide(L)'
;MSAHHGSAPASPFKQPGAVWAVAFACVISFMGIGLVDPILPALAAGLHASPSDVSLLFTSYLVVTAVAMLGVGWVSSRIGSKWTLVVGLALIVAFAALAGSSGTIGGIIGFRAGWGLGNALFIATSLAVIVASAKGGFSGAIILYETALGIGIAVGPLLGGELGSISWRGPFYGVAVLMAIALVATLLFVPRQPKPAQKTKLSAPLTALRHRGLLTMGLMALLYNWGFFTMLGYAPYPMKLGPHELGLVFFGWGALVAVFAVFLAPRLQRRFGTVAVLYANLVGLAIVMAVIALGVSRPAVVIVAVIVSGAFIGINNTLTTQAVMLVAPVERSVASSSYGFIRFIGGGLAPFVAGKIAEATNQSVAFGVGAIAFLLAVPVLASGARLVTRAERGTEAPEAVLPALEPLGAAPTGSRPIVVAVRATPAAAEIADRAAELASHEGAPLEVVHVRETEIIEELAVSPETEEEARAAVSAHVDRLAGTGLAVRGLVLHSVGDHAASAEALARHAAQVGARALVVRKVPHGPVSRHLGASLAAAADGAAAPELVVIDLEPEASTA
;
A
#
# COMPACT_ATOMS: atom_id res chain seq x y z
N MET A 1 29.33 -0.95 29.44
CA MET A 1 28.63 0.17 28.77
C MET A 1 28.66 -0.11 27.28
N SER A 2 27.58 -0.71 26.77
CA SER A 2 27.52 -1.22 25.40
C SER A 2 26.60 -0.31 24.58
N ALA A 3 27.18 0.45 23.65
CA ALA A 3 26.44 1.31 22.75
C ALA A 3 25.76 0.45 21.66
N HIS A 4 24.45 0.32 21.73
CA HIS A 4 23.61 -0.12 20.62
C HIS A 4 23.68 0.93 19.50
N HIS A 5 24.22 0.57 18.34
CA HIS A 5 23.99 1.31 17.09
C HIS A 5 23.25 0.39 16.14
N GLY A 6 21.93 0.29 16.34
CA GLY A 6 21.03 -0.14 15.28
C GLY A 6 20.85 1.03 14.32
N SER A 7 21.06 0.80 13.03
CA SER A 7 20.72 1.74 11.97
C SER A 7 19.28 2.20 12.18
N ALA A 8 19.08 3.48 12.51
CA ALA A 8 17.76 4.02 12.77
C ALA A 8 16.87 3.83 11.52
N PRO A 9 15.60 3.42 11.67
CA PRO A 9 14.67 3.38 10.54
C PRO A 9 14.65 4.76 9.86
N ALA A 10 14.80 4.77 8.54
CA ALA A 10 14.82 6.01 7.76
C ALA A 10 13.59 6.86 8.12
N SER A 11 13.83 8.07 8.64
CA SER A 11 12.76 8.93 9.14
C SER A 11 11.75 9.22 8.01
N PRO A 12 10.44 8.95 8.22
CA PRO A 12 9.42 9.22 7.21
C PRO A 12 9.32 10.70 6.85
N PHE A 13 9.93 11.60 7.64
CA PHE A 13 9.92 13.05 7.44
C PHE A 13 11.10 13.60 6.62
N LYS A 14 12.08 12.78 6.24
CA LYS A 14 13.20 13.19 5.37
C LYS A 14 12.98 12.71 3.93
N GLN A 15 11.92 13.22 3.28
CA GLN A 15 11.56 12.84 1.91
C GLN A 15 11.98 13.90 0.86
N PRO A 16 12.21 13.49 -0.41
CA PRO A 16 12.46 14.43 -1.51
C PRO A 16 11.31 15.42 -1.73
N GLY A 17 11.60 16.58 -2.32
CA GLY A 17 10.58 17.58 -2.66
C GLY A 17 9.44 17.04 -3.53
N ALA A 18 9.73 16.08 -4.42
CA ALA A 18 8.73 15.39 -5.24
C ALA A 18 7.65 14.70 -4.38
N VAL A 19 8.07 14.01 -3.32
CA VAL A 19 7.18 13.28 -2.41
C VAL A 19 6.31 14.23 -1.62
N TRP A 20 6.87 15.32 -1.11
CA TRP A 20 6.11 16.36 -0.42
C TRP A 20 5.13 17.09 -1.35
N ALA A 21 5.51 17.35 -2.60
CA ALA A 21 4.63 17.95 -3.59
C ALA A 21 3.40 17.06 -3.86
N VAL A 22 3.61 15.76 -4.07
CA VAL A 22 2.50 14.82 -4.31
C VAL A 22 1.70 14.57 -3.03
N ALA A 23 2.34 14.44 -1.86
CA ALA A 23 1.64 14.28 -0.59
C ALA A 23 0.77 15.50 -0.26
N PHE A 24 1.26 16.71 -0.48
CA PHE A 24 0.47 17.94 -0.37
C PHE A 24 -0.73 17.89 -1.32
N ALA A 25 -0.50 17.56 -2.60
CA ALA A 25 -1.57 17.40 -3.58
C ALA A 25 -2.61 16.34 -3.15
N CYS A 26 -2.18 15.24 -2.52
CA CYS A 26 -3.05 14.21 -1.97
C CYS A 26 -3.95 14.75 -0.85
N VAL A 27 -3.38 15.50 0.10
CA VAL A 27 -4.18 16.13 1.17
C VAL A 27 -5.30 16.97 0.57
N ILE A 28 -4.97 17.85 -0.39
CA ILE A 28 -5.96 18.75 -1.01
C ILE A 28 -6.98 17.96 -1.86
N SER A 29 -6.56 16.91 -2.55
CA SER A 29 -7.43 16.06 -3.38
C SER A 29 -8.48 15.34 -2.55
N PHE A 30 -8.08 14.71 -1.45
CA PHE A 30 -9.01 14.04 -0.54
C PHE A 30 -9.87 15.02 0.25
N MET A 31 -9.34 16.19 0.59
CA MET A 31 -10.12 17.28 1.16
C MET A 31 -11.28 17.70 0.25
N GLY A 32 -11.08 17.74 -1.07
CA GLY A 32 -12.10 18.16 -2.03
C GLY A 32 -13.41 17.35 -2.01
N ILE A 33 -13.40 16.15 -1.40
CA ILE A 33 -14.61 15.36 -1.18
C ILE A 33 -15.42 15.94 -0.03
N GLY A 34 -14.80 16.21 1.13
CA GLY A 34 -15.48 16.64 2.36
C GLY A 34 -15.59 18.16 2.53
N LEU A 35 -14.85 18.95 1.75
CA LEU A 35 -14.82 20.41 1.84
C LEU A 35 -16.14 21.07 1.39
N VAL A 36 -16.99 20.35 0.66
CA VAL A 36 -18.29 20.85 0.20
C VAL A 36 -19.41 20.53 1.21
N ASP A 37 -19.22 19.56 2.11
CA ASP A 37 -20.25 19.07 3.03
C ASP A 37 -20.85 20.16 3.93
N PRO A 38 -20.04 21.03 4.57
CA PRO A 38 -20.55 22.05 5.48
C PRO A 38 -21.34 23.16 4.76
N ILE A 39 -21.15 23.31 3.46
CA ILE A 39 -21.80 24.36 2.67
C ILE A 39 -23.07 23.90 1.97
N LEU A 40 -23.43 22.61 1.99
CA LEU A 40 -24.60 22.11 1.26
C LEU A 40 -25.89 22.86 1.64
N PRO A 41 -26.22 23.09 2.93
CA PRO A 41 -27.43 23.81 3.28
C PRO A 41 -27.40 25.27 2.79
N ALA A 42 -26.25 25.94 2.89
CA ALA A 42 -26.07 27.32 2.43
C ALA A 42 -26.15 27.44 0.91
N LEU A 43 -25.61 26.46 0.18
CA LEU A 43 -25.67 26.39 -1.29
C LEU A 43 -27.10 26.11 -1.78
N ALA A 44 -27.82 25.20 -1.11
CA ALA A 44 -29.23 24.91 -1.40
C ALA A 44 -30.09 26.17 -1.24
N ALA A 45 -29.94 26.88 -0.13
CA ALA A 45 -30.65 28.12 0.13
C ALA A 45 -30.27 29.23 -0.88
N GLY A 46 -28.97 29.42 -1.15
CA GLY A 46 -28.46 30.48 -2.01
C GLY A 46 -28.77 30.34 -3.49
N LEU A 47 -29.08 29.13 -3.97
CA LEU A 47 -29.46 28.85 -5.35
C LEU A 47 -30.90 28.37 -5.52
N HIS A 48 -31.70 28.43 -4.43
CA HIS A 48 -33.08 27.92 -4.39
C HIS A 48 -33.22 26.49 -4.95
N ALA A 49 -32.23 25.64 -4.63
CA ALA A 49 -32.15 24.26 -5.11
C ALA A 49 -32.66 23.30 -4.02
N SER A 50 -33.25 22.18 -4.43
CA SER A 50 -33.64 21.15 -3.48
C SER A 50 -32.41 20.44 -2.87
N PRO A 51 -32.51 19.83 -1.67
CA PRO A 51 -31.44 19.02 -1.12
C PRO A 51 -30.97 17.91 -2.06
N SER A 52 -31.89 17.28 -2.83
CA SER A 52 -31.49 16.28 -3.83
C SER A 52 -30.73 16.90 -5.00
N ASP A 53 -31.09 18.09 -5.49
CA ASP A 53 -30.32 18.78 -6.53
C ASP A 53 -28.90 19.12 -6.06
N VAL A 54 -28.75 19.56 -4.82
CA VAL A 54 -27.42 19.85 -4.24
C VAL A 54 -26.62 18.58 -4.03
N SER A 55 -27.25 17.47 -3.66
CA SER A 55 -26.56 16.19 -3.50
C SER A 55 -25.97 15.66 -4.83
N LEU A 56 -26.46 16.12 -5.99
CA LEU A 56 -25.87 15.81 -7.30
C LEU A 56 -24.44 16.35 -7.44
N LEU A 57 -23.98 17.28 -6.59
CA LEU A 57 -22.59 17.69 -6.53
C LEU A 57 -21.66 16.55 -6.08
N PHE A 58 -22.13 15.62 -5.23
CA PHE A 58 -21.40 14.38 -4.93
C PHE A 58 -21.57 13.38 -6.05
N THR A 59 -22.79 13.20 -6.55
CA THR A 59 -23.09 12.23 -7.58
C THR A 59 -22.27 12.46 -8.84
N SER A 60 -22.33 13.67 -9.40
CA SER A 60 -21.55 14.05 -10.59
C SER A 60 -20.05 13.81 -10.40
N TYR A 61 -19.49 14.27 -9.27
CA TYR A 61 -18.08 14.12 -8.97
C TYR A 61 -17.67 12.65 -8.80
N LEU A 62 -18.35 11.88 -7.96
CA LEU A 62 -17.98 10.51 -7.61
C LEU A 62 -18.28 9.52 -8.75
N VAL A 63 -19.41 9.66 -9.45
CA VAL A 63 -19.74 8.79 -10.59
C VAL A 63 -18.77 9.03 -11.74
N VAL A 64 -18.45 10.29 -12.07
CA VAL A 64 -17.45 10.58 -13.11
C VAL A 64 -16.06 10.12 -12.67
N THR A 65 -15.70 10.31 -11.40
CA THR A 65 -14.46 9.74 -10.84
C THR A 65 -14.42 8.23 -11.05
N ALA A 66 -15.50 7.52 -10.69
CA ALA A 66 -15.61 6.07 -10.80
C ALA A 66 -15.39 5.60 -12.24
N VAL A 67 -16.15 6.16 -13.18
CA VAL A 67 -16.07 5.79 -14.60
C VAL A 67 -14.70 6.12 -15.17
N ALA A 68 -14.15 7.30 -14.84
CA ALA A 68 -12.83 7.72 -15.30
C ALA A 68 -11.71 6.81 -14.79
N MET A 69 -11.80 6.27 -13.57
CA MET A 69 -10.81 5.32 -13.02
C MET A 69 -10.59 4.11 -13.91
N LEU A 70 -11.59 3.64 -14.66
CA LEU A 70 -11.42 2.55 -15.63
C LEU A 70 -10.41 2.89 -16.75
N GLY A 71 -10.27 4.17 -17.09
CA GLY A 71 -9.37 4.68 -18.12
C GLY A 71 -8.00 5.13 -17.64
N VAL A 72 -7.80 5.35 -16.34
CA VAL A 72 -6.57 6.01 -15.85
C VAL A 72 -5.31 5.19 -16.15
N GLY A 73 -5.34 3.87 -15.96
CA GLY A 73 -4.19 3.01 -16.28
C GLY A 73 -3.82 3.04 -17.76
N TRP A 74 -4.83 3.12 -18.65
CA TRP A 74 -4.62 3.25 -20.10
C TRP A 74 -3.99 4.59 -20.47
N VAL A 75 -4.42 5.69 -19.83
CA VAL A 75 -3.84 7.03 -20.01
C VAL A 75 -2.41 7.08 -19.47
N SER A 76 -2.23 6.70 -18.19
CA SER A 76 -0.95 6.79 -17.46
C SER A 76 0.15 5.97 -18.12
N SER A 77 -0.16 4.77 -18.64
CA SER A 77 0.82 3.95 -19.36
C SER A 77 1.31 4.58 -20.68
N ARG A 78 0.58 5.55 -21.26
CA ARG A 78 0.92 6.20 -22.54
C ARG A 78 1.59 7.54 -22.38
N ILE A 79 1.05 8.41 -21.53
CA ILE A 79 1.58 9.77 -21.33
C ILE A 79 2.59 9.84 -20.18
N GLY A 80 2.65 8.82 -19.33
CA GLY A 80 3.54 8.75 -18.17
C GLY A 80 2.91 9.39 -16.92
N SER A 81 3.34 8.91 -15.75
CA SER A 81 2.74 9.25 -14.46
C SER A 81 2.80 10.76 -14.13
N LYS A 82 3.94 11.42 -14.39
CA LYS A 82 4.07 12.88 -14.18
C LYS A 82 2.99 13.67 -14.94
N TRP A 83 2.81 13.39 -16.23
CA TRP A 83 1.87 14.14 -17.05
C TRP A 83 0.41 13.79 -16.73
N THR A 84 0.13 12.55 -16.32
CA THR A 84 -1.20 12.20 -15.81
C THR A 84 -1.55 12.97 -14.54
N LEU A 85 -0.61 13.12 -13.59
CA LEU A 85 -0.81 13.97 -12.41
C LEU A 85 -1.05 15.43 -12.79
N VAL A 86 -0.21 15.99 -13.67
CA VAL A 86 -0.29 17.40 -14.10
C VAL A 86 -1.63 17.67 -14.79
N VAL A 87 -2.08 16.80 -15.70
CA VAL A 87 -3.38 16.94 -16.36
C VAL A 87 -4.51 16.84 -15.32
N GLY A 88 -4.44 15.87 -14.41
CA GLY A 88 -5.42 15.73 -13.33
C GLY A 88 -5.54 17.01 -12.49
N LEU A 89 -4.42 17.53 -12.01
CA LEU A 89 -4.35 18.77 -11.23
C LEU A 89 -4.86 19.99 -12.00
N ALA A 90 -4.46 20.14 -13.27
CA ALA A 90 -4.92 21.25 -14.11
C ALA A 90 -6.45 21.23 -14.32
N LEU A 91 -7.03 20.05 -14.54
CA LEU A 91 -8.49 19.89 -14.63
C LEU A 91 -9.16 20.25 -13.30
N ILE A 92 -8.61 19.79 -12.16
CA ILE A 92 -9.15 20.12 -10.84
C ILE A 92 -9.16 21.65 -10.64
N VAL A 93 -8.04 22.33 -10.91
CA VAL A 93 -7.93 23.80 -10.76
C VAL A 93 -8.96 24.52 -11.62
N ALA A 94 -9.02 24.19 -12.91
CA ALA A 94 -9.93 24.84 -13.86
C ALA A 94 -11.39 24.64 -13.46
N PHE A 95 -11.79 23.40 -13.19
CA PHE A 95 -13.17 23.08 -12.85
C PHE A 95 -13.59 23.56 -11.46
N ALA A 96 -12.69 23.57 -10.47
CA ALA A 96 -12.97 24.17 -9.17
C ALA A 96 -13.20 25.69 -9.26
N ALA A 97 -12.36 26.40 -10.02
CA ALA A 97 -12.55 27.84 -10.27
C ALA A 97 -13.86 28.12 -11.02
N LEU A 98 -14.17 27.32 -12.04
CA LEU A 98 -15.42 27.42 -12.80
C LEU A 98 -16.65 27.14 -11.92
N ALA A 99 -16.59 26.12 -11.05
CA ALA A 99 -17.65 25.83 -10.08
C ALA A 99 -17.90 27.01 -9.13
N GLY A 100 -16.82 27.61 -8.58
CA GLY A 100 -16.92 28.81 -7.76
C GLY A 100 -17.50 30.02 -8.51
N SER A 101 -17.29 30.11 -9.83
CA SER A 101 -17.84 31.19 -10.67
C SER A 101 -19.28 30.95 -11.14
N SER A 102 -19.82 29.74 -10.99
CA SER A 102 -21.10 29.36 -11.59
C SER A 102 -22.31 29.94 -10.85
N GLY A 103 -23.23 30.55 -11.58
CA GLY A 103 -24.47 31.12 -11.04
C GLY A 103 -25.63 30.12 -10.89
N THR A 104 -25.48 28.87 -11.31
CA THR A 104 -26.57 27.89 -11.35
C THR A 104 -26.15 26.54 -10.78
N ILE A 105 -27.10 25.83 -10.16
CA ILE A 105 -26.83 24.49 -9.61
C ILE A 105 -26.36 23.50 -10.69
N GLY A 106 -27.00 23.52 -11.86
CA GLY A 106 -26.63 22.67 -12.99
C GLY A 106 -25.22 22.94 -13.50
N GLY A 107 -24.79 24.20 -13.54
CA GLY A 107 -23.41 24.56 -13.89
C GLY A 107 -22.40 24.01 -12.88
N ILE A 108 -22.68 24.15 -11.58
CA ILE A 108 -21.83 23.61 -10.51
C ILE A 108 -21.75 22.07 -10.60
N ILE A 109 -22.87 21.38 -10.86
CA ILE A 109 -22.91 19.93 -11.08
C ILE A 109 -22.02 19.52 -12.26
N GLY A 110 -22.11 20.23 -13.39
CA GLY A 110 -21.29 19.96 -14.58
C GLY A 110 -19.79 20.16 -14.31
N PHE A 111 -19.43 21.24 -13.62
CA PHE A 111 -18.04 21.49 -13.24
C PHE A 111 -17.53 20.50 -12.18
N ARG A 112 -18.38 20.04 -11.25
CA ARG A 112 -18.06 18.96 -10.31
C ARG A 112 -17.78 17.63 -11.01
N ALA A 113 -18.49 17.31 -12.08
CA ALA A 113 -18.15 16.17 -12.94
C ALA A 113 -16.75 16.32 -13.56
N GLY A 114 -16.44 17.47 -14.15
CA GLY A 114 -15.10 17.74 -14.70
C GLY A 114 -13.98 17.68 -13.66
N TRP A 115 -14.26 18.17 -12.44
CA TRP A 115 -13.36 18.02 -11.30
C TRP A 115 -13.16 16.53 -10.95
N GLY A 116 -14.22 15.73 -10.90
CA GLY A 116 -14.13 14.28 -10.66
C GLY A 116 -13.22 13.56 -11.66
N LEU A 117 -13.26 13.94 -12.94
CA LEU A 117 -12.34 13.43 -13.97
C LEU A 117 -10.88 13.73 -13.62
N GLY A 118 -10.58 14.99 -13.26
CA GLY A 118 -9.24 15.38 -12.84
C GLY A 118 -8.77 14.62 -11.60
N ASN A 119 -9.68 14.40 -10.65
CA ASN A 119 -9.41 13.66 -9.42
C ASN A 119 -9.12 12.17 -9.67
N ALA A 120 -9.81 11.52 -10.61
CA ALA A 120 -9.52 10.14 -11.01
C ALA A 120 -8.10 9.98 -11.56
N LEU A 121 -7.71 10.87 -12.48
CA LEU A 121 -6.36 10.90 -13.04
C LEU A 121 -5.30 11.11 -11.95
N PHE A 122 -5.59 12.00 -11.00
CA PHE A 122 -4.68 12.31 -9.90
C PHE A 122 -4.51 11.14 -8.91
N ILE A 123 -5.61 10.66 -8.31
CA ILE A 123 -5.56 9.68 -7.21
C ILE A 123 -4.85 8.40 -7.66
N ALA A 124 -5.25 7.83 -8.80
CA ALA A 124 -4.71 6.55 -9.26
C ALA A 124 -3.20 6.62 -9.62
N THR A 125 -2.68 7.80 -9.97
CA THR A 125 -1.26 7.98 -10.31
C THR A 125 -0.42 8.47 -9.12
N SER A 126 -1.03 9.17 -8.16
CA SER A 126 -0.32 9.80 -7.03
C SER A 126 0.41 8.80 -6.14
N LEU A 127 -0.23 7.68 -5.78
CA LEU A 127 0.38 6.62 -5.00
C LEU A 127 1.62 6.05 -5.69
N ALA A 128 1.52 5.77 -7.00
CA ALA A 128 2.63 5.23 -7.78
C ALA A 128 3.83 6.19 -7.81
N VAL A 129 3.59 7.50 -7.92
CA VAL A 129 4.66 8.50 -7.92
C VAL A 129 5.28 8.69 -6.54
N ILE A 130 4.47 8.66 -5.47
CA ILE A 130 4.97 8.70 -4.09
C ILE A 130 5.87 7.50 -3.82
N VAL A 131 5.43 6.29 -4.17
CA VAL A 131 6.22 5.06 -4.03
C VAL A 131 7.53 5.15 -4.81
N ALA A 132 7.47 5.56 -6.08
CA ALA A 132 8.66 5.66 -6.93
C ALA A 132 9.66 6.76 -6.50
N SER A 133 9.22 7.73 -5.68
CA SER A 133 10.04 8.89 -5.30
C SER A 133 10.48 8.87 -3.82
N ALA A 134 9.97 7.95 -3.01
CA ALA A 134 10.22 7.92 -1.55
C ALA A 134 11.58 7.30 -1.19
N LYS A 135 12.25 7.88 -0.19
CA LYS A 135 13.56 7.42 0.33
C LYS A 135 13.45 6.43 1.50
N GLY A 136 12.24 6.04 1.91
CA GLY A 136 11.96 5.16 3.05
C GLY A 136 11.46 3.76 2.68
N GLY A 137 11.70 3.33 1.44
CA GLY A 137 11.10 2.13 0.89
C GLY A 137 9.57 2.21 0.75
N PHE A 138 8.98 1.12 0.28
CA PHE A 138 7.55 1.04 -0.01
C PHE A 138 6.64 1.33 1.20
N SER A 139 7.01 0.81 2.38
CA SER A 139 6.23 0.98 3.60
C SER A 139 6.15 2.44 4.04
N GLY A 140 7.27 3.19 4.00
CA GLY A 140 7.28 4.62 4.35
C GLY A 140 6.45 5.48 3.39
N ALA A 141 6.45 5.11 2.10
CA ALA A 141 5.66 5.79 1.06
C ALA A 141 4.15 5.61 1.28
N ILE A 142 3.71 4.40 1.61
CA ILE A 142 2.31 4.12 1.95
C ILE A 142 1.90 4.87 3.21
N ILE A 143 2.70 4.83 4.27
CA ILE A 143 2.37 5.54 5.52
C ILE A 143 2.18 7.02 5.24
N LEU A 144 3.05 7.64 4.44
CA LEU A 144 2.90 9.05 4.07
C LEU A 144 1.63 9.31 3.27
N TYR A 145 1.32 8.45 2.29
CA TYR A 145 0.11 8.56 1.47
C TYR A 145 -1.17 8.45 2.31
N GLU A 146 -1.25 7.43 3.17
CA GLU A 146 -2.39 7.20 4.07
C GLU A 146 -2.51 8.32 5.12
N THR A 147 -1.37 8.87 5.57
CA THR A 147 -1.35 10.04 6.45
C THR A 147 -1.90 11.27 5.72
N ALA A 148 -1.48 11.51 4.48
CA ALA A 148 -1.99 12.60 3.65
C ALA A 148 -3.50 12.46 3.40
N LEU A 149 -3.98 11.24 3.11
CA LEU A 149 -5.40 10.93 2.97
C LEU A 149 -6.16 11.23 4.26
N GLY A 150 -5.68 10.73 5.41
CA GLY A 150 -6.30 10.95 6.72
C GLY A 150 -6.39 12.43 7.09
N ILE A 151 -5.30 13.19 6.87
CA ILE A 151 -5.28 14.64 7.08
C ILE A 151 -6.28 15.33 6.15
N GLY A 152 -6.32 14.96 4.86
CA GLY A 152 -7.24 15.55 3.89
C GLY A 152 -8.70 15.36 4.28
N ILE A 153 -9.08 14.14 4.69
CA ILE A 153 -10.45 13.81 5.14
C ILE A 153 -10.81 14.60 6.41
N ALA A 154 -9.88 14.75 7.35
CA ALA A 154 -10.14 15.44 8.61
C ALA A 154 -10.21 16.97 8.44
N VAL A 155 -9.21 17.56 7.79
CA VAL A 155 -9.07 19.02 7.68
C VAL A 155 -10.02 19.62 6.63
N GLY A 156 -10.46 18.82 5.66
CA GLY A 156 -11.26 19.30 4.55
C GLY A 156 -12.58 19.96 4.95
N PRO A 157 -13.42 19.32 5.76
CA PRO A 157 -14.64 19.92 6.26
C PRO A 157 -14.38 21.14 7.15
N LEU A 158 -13.29 21.18 7.92
CA LEU A 158 -12.95 22.36 8.72
C LEU A 158 -12.71 23.57 7.81
N LEU A 159 -11.81 23.45 6.84
CA LEU A 159 -11.52 24.52 5.88
C LEU A 159 -12.74 24.87 5.02
N GLY A 160 -13.54 23.87 4.65
CA GLY A 160 -14.80 24.05 3.93
C GLY A 160 -15.83 24.85 4.74
N GLY A 161 -15.94 24.59 6.04
CA GLY A 161 -16.79 25.34 6.95
C GLY A 161 -16.32 26.77 7.15
N GLU A 162 -15.02 26.98 7.37
CA GLU A 162 -14.42 28.32 7.50
C GLU A 162 -14.64 29.16 6.25
N LEU A 163 -14.22 28.66 5.08
CA LEU A 163 -14.39 29.38 3.81
C LEU A 163 -15.87 29.56 3.46
N GLY A 164 -16.68 28.55 3.78
CA GLY A 164 -18.13 28.53 3.59
C GLY A 164 -18.88 29.56 4.43
N SER A 165 -18.37 29.88 5.61
CA SER A 165 -18.94 30.90 6.50
C SER A 165 -18.81 32.31 5.92
N ILE A 166 -17.76 32.55 5.13
CA ILE A 166 -17.57 33.81 4.38
C ILE A 166 -18.45 33.82 3.14
N SER A 167 -18.40 32.75 2.35
CA SER A 167 -19.22 32.54 1.18
C SER A 167 -19.25 31.06 0.83
N TRP A 168 -20.41 30.52 0.46
CA TRP A 168 -20.51 29.15 -0.06
C TRP A 168 -19.63 28.91 -1.31
N ARG A 169 -19.19 29.97 -1.98
CA ARG A 169 -18.24 29.90 -3.13
C ARG A 169 -16.79 29.73 -2.68
N GLY A 170 -16.47 30.15 -1.47
CA GLY A 170 -15.11 30.17 -0.90
C GLY A 170 -14.41 28.82 -0.98
N PRO A 171 -15.03 27.70 -0.59
CA PRO A 171 -14.40 26.39 -0.67
C PRO A 171 -13.94 26.01 -2.09
N PHE A 172 -14.71 26.33 -3.13
CA PHE A 172 -14.34 26.05 -4.52
C PHE A 172 -13.07 26.81 -4.94
N TYR A 173 -12.99 28.11 -4.63
CA TYR A 173 -11.81 28.91 -4.91
C TYR A 173 -10.60 28.51 -4.04
N GLY A 174 -10.84 28.13 -2.78
CA GLY A 174 -9.80 27.62 -1.88
C GLY A 174 -9.14 26.37 -2.45
N VAL A 175 -9.92 25.40 -2.94
CA VAL A 175 -9.36 24.24 -3.64
C VAL A 175 -8.63 24.65 -4.91
N ALA A 176 -9.18 25.55 -5.73
CA ALA A 176 -8.53 25.98 -6.96
C ALA A 176 -7.13 26.57 -6.69
N VAL A 177 -6.99 27.41 -5.67
CA VAL A 177 -5.70 28.00 -5.27
C VAL A 177 -4.74 26.94 -4.73
N LEU A 178 -5.17 26.11 -3.78
CA LEU A 178 -4.31 25.08 -3.17
C LEU A 178 -3.87 24.04 -4.20
N MET A 179 -4.75 23.68 -5.14
CA MET A 179 -4.40 22.79 -6.25
C MET A 179 -3.53 23.44 -7.31
N ALA A 180 -3.63 24.75 -7.51
CA ALA A 180 -2.70 25.47 -8.39
C ALA A 180 -1.28 25.46 -7.80
N ILE A 181 -1.15 25.64 -6.49
CA ILE A 181 0.14 25.49 -5.78
C ILE A 181 0.66 24.06 -5.95
N ALA A 182 -0.19 23.05 -5.75
CA ALA A 182 0.18 21.64 -5.94
C ALA A 182 0.59 21.33 -7.39
N LEU A 183 -0.08 21.93 -8.37
CA LEU A 183 0.24 21.82 -9.80
C LEU A 183 1.63 22.39 -10.10
N VAL A 184 1.93 23.59 -9.62
CA VAL A 184 3.25 24.23 -9.78
C VAL A 184 4.32 23.38 -9.09
N ALA A 185 4.09 22.94 -7.85
CA ALA A 185 5.01 22.07 -7.12
C ALA A 185 5.25 20.75 -7.87
N THR A 186 4.21 20.14 -8.44
CA THR A 186 4.33 18.90 -9.23
C THR A 186 5.14 19.13 -10.51
N LEU A 187 4.94 20.25 -11.19
CA LEU A 187 5.70 20.60 -12.39
C LEU A 187 7.20 20.74 -12.10
N LEU A 188 7.53 21.42 -10.99
CA LEU A 188 8.90 21.73 -10.59
C LEU A 188 9.64 20.54 -9.96
N PHE A 189 9.00 19.81 -9.04
CA PHE A 189 9.70 18.83 -8.20
C PHE A 189 9.55 17.38 -8.64
N VAL A 190 8.47 17.00 -9.33
CA VAL A 190 8.26 15.60 -9.72
C VAL A 190 9.07 15.28 -10.99
N PRO A 191 10.01 14.33 -10.97
CA PRO A 191 10.77 13.96 -12.15
C PRO A 191 9.91 13.17 -13.16
N ARG A 192 10.32 13.15 -14.43
CA ARG A 192 9.71 12.26 -15.42
C ARG A 192 10.15 10.83 -15.12
N GLN A 193 9.19 9.96 -14.83
CA GLN A 193 9.43 8.53 -14.63
C GLN A 193 9.42 7.78 -15.98
N PRO A 194 10.16 6.67 -16.11
CA PRO A 194 10.07 5.80 -17.27
C PRO A 194 8.64 5.33 -17.49
N LYS A 195 8.22 5.22 -18.76
CA LYS A 195 6.90 4.66 -19.08
C LYS A 195 6.95 3.14 -18.88
N PRO A 196 5.85 2.52 -18.41
CA PRO A 196 5.78 1.06 -18.27
C PRO A 196 6.10 0.34 -19.59
N ALA A 197 6.90 -0.72 -19.53
CA ALA A 197 7.24 -1.53 -20.71
C ALA A 197 5.99 -2.18 -21.34
N GLN A 198 5.03 -2.60 -20.52
CA GLN A 198 3.73 -3.09 -20.96
C GLN A 198 2.64 -2.03 -20.77
N LYS A 199 1.86 -1.78 -21.83
CA LYS A 199 0.74 -0.84 -21.80
C LYS A 199 -0.51 -1.51 -21.23
N THR A 200 -1.13 -0.89 -20.24
CA THR A 200 -2.40 -1.37 -19.68
C THR A 200 -3.52 -1.27 -20.73
N LYS A 201 -4.31 -2.34 -20.85
CA LYS A 201 -5.51 -2.38 -21.69
C LYS A 201 -6.66 -1.67 -20.99
N LEU A 202 -7.50 -0.96 -21.76
CA LEU A 202 -8.67 -0.25 -21.22
C LEU A 202 -9.69 -1.22 -20.58
N SER A 203 -9.77 -2.45 -21.08
CA SER A 203 -10.64 -3.50 -20.54
C SER A 203 -10.10 -4.19 -19.29
N ALA A 204 -8.87 -3.92 -18.86
CA ALA A 204 -8.23 -4.66 -17.78
C ALA A 204 -9.00 -4.55 -16.44
N PRO A 205 -9.46 -3.35 -16.02
CA PRO A 205 -10.21 -3.24 -14.76
C PRO A 205 -11.56 -3.99 -14.81
N LEU A 206 -12.28 -3.93 -15.93
CA LEU A 206 -13.54 -4.67 -16.10
C LEU A 206 -13.30 -6.18 -16.16
N THR A 207 -12.21 -6.62 -16.79
CA THR A 207 -11.84 -8.04 -16.84
C THR A 207 -11.47 -8.56 -15.47
N ALA A 208 -10.78 -7.76 -14.65
CA ALA A 208 -10.42 -8.13 -13.29
C ALA A 208 -11.64 -8.39 -12.39
N LEU A 209 -12.77 -7.74 -12.65
CA LEU A 209 -14.04 -7.99 -11.94
C LEU A 209 -14.62 -9.39 -12.19
N ARG A 210 -14.07 -10.18 -13.12
CA ARG A 210 -14.41 -11.61 -13.27
C ARG A 210 -13.86 -12.44 -12.12
N HIS A 211 -12.86 -11.95 -11.38
CA HIS A 211 -12.33 -12.64 -10.20
C HIS A 211 -13.28 -12.48 -9.01
N ARG A 212 -13.74 -13.63 -8.49
CA ARG A 212 -14.75 -13.68 -7.42
C ARG A 212 -14.35 -12.88 -6.17
N GLY A 213 -13.08 -12.95 -5.75
CA GLY A 213 -12.61 -12.20 -4.58
C GLY A 213 -12.76 -10.68 -4.76
N LEU A 214 -12.26 -10.17 -5.88
CA LEU A 214 -12.34 -8.75 -6.22
C LEU A 214 -13.78 -8.27 -6.41
N LEU A 215 -14.62 -9.05 -7.10
CA LEU A 215 -16.04 -8.70 -7.28
C LEU A 215 -16.78 -8.66 -5.95
N THR A 216 -16.60 -9.67 -5.10
CA THR A 216 -17.29 -9.76 -3.81
C THR A 216 -16.91 -8.59 -2.90
N MET A 217 -15.61 -8.28 -2.80
CA MET A 217 -15.13 -7.14 -2.02
C MET A 217 -15.56 -5.81 -2.62
N GLY A 218 -15.60 -5.69 -3.96
CA GLY A 218 -16.16 -4.53 -4.65
C GLY A 218 -17.62 -4.30 -4.31
N LEU A 219 -18.47 -5.33 -4.42
CA LEU A 219 -19.90 -5.24 -4.11
C LEU A 219 -20.16 -4.91 -2.63
N MET A 220 -19.39 -5.50 -1.71
CA MET A 220 -19.44 -5.13 -0.29
C MET A 220 -19.09 -3.66 -0.11
N ALA A 221 -18.03 -3.18 -0.76
CA ALA A 221 -17.61 -1.79 -0.68
C ALA A 221 -18.60 -0.82 -1.33
N LEU A 222 -19.32 -1.22 -2.37
CA LEU A 222 -20.43 -0.45 -2.94
C LEU A 222 -21.53 -0.24 -1.90
N LEU A 223 -21.97 -1.30 -1.23
CA LEU A 223 -23.02 -1.24 -0.20
C LEU A 223 -22.58 -0.42 1.01
N TYR A 224 -21.34 -0.62 1.47
CA TYR A 224 -20.73 0.21 2.49
C TYR A 224 -20.67 1.70 2.07
N ASN A 225 -20.23 2.00 0.85
CA ASN A 225 -20.15 3.39 0.38
C ASN A 225 -21.53 4.00 0.18
N TRP A 226 -22.54 3.19 -0.14
CA TRP A 226 -23.91 3.66 -0.20
C TRP A 226 -24.38 4.21 1.15
N GLY A 227 -24.23 3.43 2.22
CA GLY A 227 -24.56 3.89 3.57
C GLY A 227 -23.71 5.09 4.01
N PHE A 228 -22.40 5.03 3.77
CA PHE A 228 -21.47 6.11 4.12
C PHE A 228 -21.83 7.45 3.44
N PHE A 229 -22.03 7.46 2.12
CA PHE A 229 -22.32 8.71 1.41
C PHE A 229 -23.77 9.17 1.60
N THR A 230 -24.70 8.27 1.91
CA THR A 230 -26.04 8.67 2.39
C THR A 230 -25.92 9.52 3.67
N MET A 231 -25.10 9.07 4.62
CA MET A 231 -24.82 9.82 5.84
C MET A 231 -24.11 11.14 5.52
N LEU A 232 -23.01 11.09 4.76
CA LEU A 232 -22.19 12.27 4.47
C LEU A 232 -22.98 13.37 3.75
N GLY A 233 -23.74 13.01 2.71
CA GLY A 233 -24.45 13.97 1.88
C GLY A 233 -25.74 14.53 2.51
N TYR A 234 -26.30 13.87 3.54
CA TYR A 234 -27.61 14.21 4.08
C TYR A 234 -27.65 14.52 5.57
N ALA A 235 -26.65 14.09 6.35
CA ALA A 235 -26.56 14.42 7.78
C ALA A 235 -26.46 15.92 8.12
N PRO A 236 -25.92 16.82 7.27
CA PRO A 236 -25.87 18.26 7.60
C PRO A 236 -27.25 18.91 7.80
N TYR A 237 -28.27 18.49 7.04
CA TYR A 237 -29.60 19.12 7.05
C TYR A 237 -30.32 19.03 8.42
N PRO A 238 -30.42 17.86 9.08
CA PRO A 238 -31.06 17.76 10.40
C PRO A 238 -30.25 18.41 11.54
N MET A 239 -28.98 18.74 11.35
CA MET A 239 -28.15 19.34 12.41
C MET A 239 -28.52 20.81 12.67
N LYS A 240 -29.10 21.52 11.68
CA LYS A 240 -29.49 22.94 11.78
C LYS A 240 -28.35 23.86 12.26
N LEU A 241 -27.14 23.56 11.81
CA LEU A 241 -25.91 24.27 12.13
C LEU A 241 -25.50 25.15 10.94
N GLY A 242 -24.73 26.20 11.23
CA GLY A 242 -24.07 26.99 10.18
C GLY A 242 -22.87 26.26 9.59
N PRO A 243 -22.28 26.80 8.49
CA PRO A 243 -21.15 26.16 7.83
C PRO A 243 -19.94 25.94 8.74
N HIS A 244 -19.63 26.90 9.63
CA HIS A 244 -18.52 26.78 10.57
C HIS A 244 -18.74 25.62 11.56
N GLU A 245 -19.91 25.54 12.21
CA GLU A 245 -20.16 24.46 13.17
C GLU A 245 -20.27 23.09 12.49
N LEU A 246 -20.85 23.02 11.29
CA LEU A 246 -20.81 21.81 10.47
C LEU A 246 -19.36 21.38 10.17
N GLY A 247 -18.50 22.33 9.83
CA GLY A 247 -17.08 22.08 9.61
C GLY A 247 -16.39 21.45 10.84
N LEU A 248 -16.69 21.94 12.04
CA LEU A 248 -16.19 21.37 13.29
C LEU A 248 -16.71 19.95 13.57
N VAL A 249 -17.99 19.68 13.30
CA VAL A 249 -18.58 18.34 13.45
C VAL A 249 -17.88 17.34 12.54
N PHE A 250 -17.71 17.69 11.26
CA PHE A 250 -17.04 16.81 10.31
C PHE A 250 -15.52 16.75 10.52
N PHE A 251 -14.90 17.77 11.10
CA PHE A 251 -13.52 17.68 11.59
C PHE A 251 -13.39 16.63 12.70
N GLY A 252 -14.29 16.64 13.68
CA GLY A 252 -14.33 15.63 14.74
C GLY A 252 -14.55 14.21 14.20
N TRP A 253 -15.47 14.06 13.23
CA TRP A 253 -15.66 12.82 12.47
C TRP A 253 -14.37 12.37 11.77
N GLY A 254 -13.74 13.25 10.99
CA GLY A 254 -12.55 12.92 10.20
C GLY A 254 -11.31 12.66 11.06
N ALA A 255 -11.19 13.31 12.22
CA ALA A 255 -10.16 13.00 13.22
C ALA A 255 -10.31 11.57 13.76
N LEU A 256 -11.54 11.13 14.05
CA LEU A 256 -11.80 9.73 14.43
C LEU A 256 -11.53 8.76 13.28
N VAL A 257 -11.90 9.11 12.04
CA VAL A 257 -11.52 8.32 10.85
C VAL A 257 -10.01 8.12 10.80
N ALA A 258 -9.22 9.20 10.88
CA ALA A 258 -7.76 9.13 10.80
C ALA A 258 -7.15 8.29 11.93
N VAL A 259 -7.56 8.53 13.18
CA VAL A 259 -7.03 7.80 14.34
C VAL A 259 -7.35 6.31 14.25
N PHE A 260 -8.60 5.97 13.95
CA PHE A 260 -9.03 4.57 13.92
C PHE A 260 -8.51 3.82 12.70
N ALA A 261 -8.41 4.48 11.54
CA ALA A 261 -7.79 3.92 10.33
C ALA A 261 -6.32 3.55 10.54
N VAL A 262 -5.51 4.48 11.08
CA VAL A 262 -4.06 4.32 11.16
C VAL A 262 -3.65 3.46 12.35
N PHE A 263 -4.25 3.70 13.53
CA PHE A 263 -3.78 3.08 14.76
C PHE A 263 -4.59 1.85 15.16
N LEU A 264 -5.91 1.91 15.06
CA LEU A 264 -6.74 0.86 15.65
C LEU A 264 -7.04 -0.27 14.67
N ALA A 265 -7.28 0.03 13.40
CA ALA A 265 -7.61 -0.97 12.39
C ALA A 265 -6.55 -2.07 12.28
N PRO A 266 -5.23 -1.77 12.18
CA PRO A 266 -4.20 -2.82 12.10
C PRO A 266 -4.09 -3.64 13.40
N ARG A 267 -4.35 -3.02 14.56
CA ARG A 267 -4.32 -3.73 15.86
C ARG A 267 -5.48 -4.71 16.00
N LEU A 268 -6.68 -4.29 15.59
CA LEU A 268 -7.86 -5.16 15.59
C LEU A 268 -7.70 -6.30 14.58
N GLN A 269 -7.19 -5.99 13.39
CA GLN A 269 -6.89 -6.99 12.35
C GLN A 269 -5.97 -8.08 12.88
N ARG A 270 -4.82 -7.72 13.48
CA ARG A 270 -3.86 -8.71 14.01
C ARG A 270 -4.45 -9.59 15.11
N ARG A 271 -5.39 -9.05 15.90
CA ARG A 271 -5.98 -9.78 17.04
C ARG A 271 -7.15 -10.67 16.64
N PHE A 272 -7.99 -10.23 15.70
CA PHE A 272 -9.27 -10.88 15.40
C PHE A 272 -9.41 -11.33 13.94
N GLY A 273 -8.48 -10.95 13.06
CA GLY A 273 -8.56 -11.13 11.61
C GLY A 273 -9.46 -10.09 10.92
N THR A 274 -9.21 -9.79 9.64
CA THR A 274 -9.93 -8.72 8.93
C THR A 274 -11.42 -9.00 8.80
N VAL A 275 -11.80 -10.22 8.44
CA VAL A 275 -13.20 -10.59 8.20
C VAL A 275 -14.06 -10.39 9.44
N ALA A 276 -13.59 -10.83 10.61
CA ALA A 276 -14.33 -10.70 11.86
C ALA A 276 -14.52 -9.23 12.26
N VAL A 277 -13.45 -8.42 12.11
CA VAL A 277 -13.51 -6.99 12.39
C VAL A 277 -14.46 -6.27 11.42
N LEU A 278 -14.41 -6.58 10.12
CA LEU A 278 -15.32 -5.99 9.14
C LEU A 278 -16.79 -6.32 9.41
N TYR A 279 -17.12 -7.53 9.87
CA TYR A 279 -18.51 -7.83 10.28
C TYR A 279 -18.97 -6.97 11.44
N ALA A 280 -18.19 -6.95 12.53
CA ALA A 280 -18.52 -6.14 13.69
C ALA A 280 -18.66 -4.66 13.31
N ASN A 281 -17.80 -4.19 12.40
CA ASN A 281 -17.79 -2.83 11.94
C ASN A 281 -19.01 -2.47 11.08
N LEU A 282 -19.40 -3.31 10.13
CA LEU A 282 -20.60 -3.12 9.30
C LEU A 282 -21.88 -3.13 10.15
N VAL A 283 -21.99 -4.03 11.12
CA VAL A 283 -23.12 -4.05 12.06
C VAL A 283 -23.11 -2.79 12.94
N GLY A 284 -21.95 -2.37 13.44
CA GLY A 284 -21.80 -1.13 14.20
C GLY A 284 -22.24 0.10 13.40
N LEU A 285 -21.85 0.20 12.13
CA LEU A 285 -22.31 1.27 11.23
C LEU A 285 -23.82 1.22 11.00
N ALA A 286 -24.40 0.04 10.83
CA ALA A 286 -25.86 -0.11 10.71
C ALA A 286 -26.58 0.41 11.97
N ILE A 287 -26.04 0.11 13.17
CA ILE A 287 -26.59 0.60 14.44
C ILE A 287 -26.47 2.12 14.52
N VAL A 288 -25.30 2.69 14.23
CA VAL A 288 -25.10 4.16 14.22
C VAL A 288 -26.08 4.83 13.27
N MET A 289 -26.25 4.27 12.07
CA MET A 289 -27.16 4.79 11.07
C MET A 289 -28.64 4.66 11.48
N ALA A 290 -29.02 3.57 12.16
CA ALA A 290 -30.34 3.41 12.75
C ALA A 290 -30.59 4.43 13.88
N VAL A 291 -29.58 4.73 14.70
CA VAL A 291 -29.65 5.79 15.73
C VAL A 291 -29.90 7.16 15.07
N ILE A 292 -29.22 7.46 13.96
CA ILE A 292 -29.47 8.69 13.18
C ILE A 292 -30.91 8.69 12.64
N ALA A 293 -31.37 7.58 12.05
CA ALA A 293 -32.71 7.47 11.48
C ALA A 293 -33.82 7.70 12.53
N LEU A 294 -33.72 7.03 13.69
CA LEU A 294 -34.68 7.14 14.79
C LEU A 294 -34.57 8.49 15.52
N GLY A 295 -33.38 9.08 15.54
CA GLY A 295 -33.05 10.32 16.25
C GLY A 295 -33.03 11.57 15.38
N VAL A 296 -33.45 11.52 14.12
CA VAL A 296 -33.24 12.60 13.14
C VAL A 296 -33.83 13.95 13.56
N SER A 297 -34.87 13.94 14.40
CA SER A 297 -35.51 15.14 14.94
C SER A 297 -34.69 15.86 16.01
N ARG A 298 -33.66 15.20 16.56
CA ARG A 298 -32.78 15.73 17.62
C ARG A 298 -31.38 15.98 17.06
N PRO A 299 -31.03 17.25 16.74
CA PRO A 299 -29.72 17.60 16.17
C PRO A 299 -28.52 16.99 16.92
N ALA A 300 -28.54 17.01 18.25
CA ALA A 300 -27.49 16.44 19.09
C ALA A 300 -27.25 14.94 18.83
N VAL A 301 -28.31 14.16 18.58
CA VAL A 301 -28.18 12.73 18.29
C VAL A 301 -27.47 12.54 16.95
N VAL A 302 -27.85 13.30 15.93
CA VAL A 302 -27.22 13.24 14.61
C VAL A 302 -25.75 13.64 14.69
N ILE A 303 -25.44 14.74 15.37
CA ILE A 303 -24.06 15.24 15.53
C ILE A 303 -23.16 14.18 16.19
N VAL A 304 -23.58 13.64 17.34
CA VAL A 304 -22.78 12.65 18.08
C VAL A 304 -22.64 11.37 17.27
N ALA A 305 -23.72 10.88 16.65
CA ALA A 305 -23.70 9.66 15.86
C ALA A 305 -22.80 9.80 14.62
N VAL A 306 -22.83 10.96 13.94
CA VAL A 306 -21.92 11.24 12.81
C VAL A 306 -20.48 11.25 13.27
N ILE A 307 -20.14 11.94 14.36
CA ILE A 307 -18.76 11.93 14.89
C ILE A 307 -18.33 10.49 15.19
N VAL A 308 -19.12 9.75 15.97
CA VAL A 308 -18.84 8.35 16.36
C VAL A 308 -18.69 7.44 15.14
N SER A 309 -19.46 7.65 14.06
CA SER A 309 -19.33 6.89 12.83
C SER A 309 -17.92 6.93 12.23
N GLY A 310 -17.17 8.01 12.50
CA GLY A 310 -15.80 8.20 12.01
C GLY A 310 -14.87 7.08 12.46
N ALA A 311 -15.03 6.60 13.70
CA ALA A 311 -14.27 5.47 14.21
C ALA A 311 -14.47 4.20 13.37
N PHE A 312 -15.72 3.89 13.05
CA PHE A 312 -16.08 2.71 12.25
C PHE A 312 -15.69 2.88 10.78
N ILE A 313 -15.89 4.06 10.20
CA ILE A 313 -15.51 4.38 8.82
C ILE A 313 -13.99 4.26 8.64
N GLY A 314 -13.20 4.74 9.60
CA GLY A 314 -11.74 4.60 9.62
C GLY A 314 -11.31 3.14 9.55
N ILE A 315 -11.85 2.29 10.44
CA ILE A 315 -11.60 0.84 10.42
C ILE A 315 -12.00 0.23 9.07
N ASN A 316 -13.21 0.55 8.58
CA ASN A 316 -13.73 -0.05 7.35
C ASN A 316 -12.86 0.27 6.14
N ASN A 317 -12.48 1.54 5.97
CA ASN A 317 -11.73 2.00 4.82
C ASN A 317 -10.36 1.32 4.73
N THR A 318 -9.62 1.25 5.85
CA THR A 318 -8.31 0.61 5.91
C THR A 318 -8.42 -0.88 5.60
N LEU A 319 -9.25 -1.61 6.35
CA LEU A 319 -9.33 -3.06 6.24
C LEU A 319 -9.94 -3.54 4.91
N THR A 320 -10.92 -2.81 4.38
CA THR A 320 -11.51 -3.16 3.08
C THR A 320 -10.49 -2.98 1.96
N THR A 321 -9.76 -1.88 1.96
CA THR A 321 -8.74 -1.61 0.93
C THR A 321 -7.64 -2.65 0.98
N GLN A 322 -7.17 -3.01 2.18
CA GLN A 322 -6.19 -4.08 2.37
C GLN A 322 -6.73 -5.44 1.87
N ALA A 323 -7.92 -5.84 2.31
CA ALA A 323 -8.52 -7.12 1.92
C ALA A 323 -8.70 -7.23 0.40
N VAL A 324 -9.08 -6.15 -0.28
CA VAL A 324 -9.18 -6.11 -1.76
C VAL A 324 -7.83 -6.37 -2.41
N MET A 325 -6.78 -5.70 -1.94
CA MET A 325 -5.43 -5.88 -2.50
C MET A 325 -4.88 -7.28 -2.25
N LEU A 326 -5.25 -7.91 -1.13
CA LEU A 326 -4.85 -9.29 -0.81
C LEU A 326 -5.54 -10.33 -1.69
N VAL A 327 -6.82 -10.15 -2.03
CA VAL A 327 -7.58 -11.15 -2.81
C VAL A 327 -7.52 -10.94 -4.32
N ALA A 328 -6.94 -9.83 -4.80
CA ALA A 328 -6.89 -9.50 -6.22
C ALA A 328 -5.74 -10.25 -6.92
N PRO A 329 -6.02 -11.12 -7.91
CA PRO A 329 -5.00 -11.87 -8.63
C PRO A 329 -4.46 -11.10 -9.85
N VAL A 330 -4.47 -9.77 -9.77
CA VAL A 330 -4.07 -8.85 -10.85
C VAL A 330 -3.16 -7.77 -10.28
N GLU A 331 -2.48 -7.04 -11.16
CA GLU A 331 -1.69 -5.88 -10.74
C GLU A 331 -2.49 -4.93 -9.85
N ARG A 332 -1.86 -4.41 -8.79
CA ARG A 332 -2.50 -3.55 -7.79
C ARG A 332 -3.18 -2.32 -8.41
N SER A 333 -2.61 -1.75 -9.47
CA SER A 333 -3.19 -0.61 -10.21
C SER A 333 -4.52 -0.95 -10.88
N VAL A 334 -4.62 -2.15 -11.47
CA VAL A 334 -5.84 -2.69 -12.07
C VAL A 334 -6.85 -3.02 -10.97
N ALA A 335 -6.43 -3.71 -9.91
CA ALA A 335 -7.28 -4.03 -8.76
C ALA A 335 -7.90 -2.77 -8.14
N SER A 336 -7.07 -1.74 -7.90
CA SER A 336 -7.50 -0.45 -7.35
C SER A 336 -8.48 0.27 -8.26
N SER A 337 -8.29 0.21 -9.58
CA SER A 337 -9.19 0.84 -10.55
C SER A 337 -10.55 0.12 -10.61
N SER A 338 -10.55 -1.22 -10.62
CA SER A 338 -11.76 -2.05 -10.58
C SER A 338 -12.56 -1.85 -9.30
N TYR A 339 -11.86 -1.91 -8.17
CA TYR A 339 -12.43 -1.69 -6.84
C TYR A 339 -12.97 -0.27 -6.70
N GLY A 340 -12.17 0.73 -7.07
CA GLY A 340 -12.55 2.14 -7.03
C GLY A 340 -13.79 2.42 -7.87
N PHE A 341 -13.87 1.88 -9.08
CA PHE A 341 -15.05 2.00 -9.94
C PHE A 341 -16.32 1.52 -9.23
N ILE A 342 -16.35 0.30 -8.72
CA ILE A 342 -17.53 -0.24 -8.05
C ILE A 342 -17.87 0.59 -6.79
N ARG A 343 -16.85 0.88 -5.98
CA ARG A 343 -16.99 1.60 -4.71
C ARG A 343 -17.59 3.00 -4.90
N PHE A 344 -17.05 3.77 -5.84
CA PHE A 344 -17.47 5.15 -6.06
C PHE A 344 -18.80 5.27 -6.79
N ILE A 345 -19.22 4.29 -7.59
CA ILE A 345 -20.59 4.24 -8.12
C ILE A 345 -21.61 4.19 -6.98
N GLY A 346 -21.41 3.32 -5.98
CA GLY A 346 -22.26 3.27 -4.79
C GLY A 346 -22.29 4.59 -4.05
N GLY A 347 -21.12 5.18 -3.81
CA GLY A 347 -20.99 6.45 -3.11
C GLY A 347 -21.57 7.64 -3.86
N GLY A 348 -21.49 7.66 -5.18
CA GLY A 348 -22.02 8.74 -6.00
C GLY A 348 -23.54 8.74 -6.09
N LEU A 349 -24.16 7.58 -6.28
CA LEU A 349 -25.62 7.51 -6.43
C LEU A 349 -26.37 7.69 -5.10
N ALA A 350 -25.75 7.31 -3.98
CA ALA A 350 -26.41 7.27 -2.69
C ALA A 350 -26.97 8.62 -2.18
N PRO A 351 -26.22 9.74 -2.18
CA PRO A 351 -26.75 11.03 -1.72
C PRO A 351 -28.00 11.48 -2.48
N PHE A 352 -28.01 11.30 -3.81
CA PHE A 352 -29.15 11.67 -4.64
C PHE A 352 -30.37 10.81 -4.39
N VAL A 353 -30.18 9.49 -4.33
CA VAL A 353 -31.27 8.55 -4.02
C VAL A 353 -31.81 8.80 -2.61
N ALA A 354 -30.93 9.02 -1.62
CA ALA A 354 -31.32 9.38 -0.27
C ALA A 354 -32.12 10.69 -0.23
N GLY A 355 -31.68 11.71 -0.98
CA GLY A 355 -32.38 12.97 -1.13
C GLY A 355 -33.80 12.79 -1.70
N LYS A 356 -33.94 12.00 -2.77
CA LYS A 356 -35.25 11.70 -3.37
C LYS A 356 -36.17 10.90 -2.44
N ILE A 357 -35.63 9.94 -1.71
CA ILE A 357 -36.37 9.20 -0.69
C ILE A 357 -36.85 10.16 0.41
N ALA A 358 -35.98 11.04 0.88
CA ALA A 358 -36.31 11.99 1.94
C ALA A 358 -37.36 13.03 1.50
N GLU A 359 -37.31 13.48 0.24
CA GLU A 359 -38.32 14.37 -0.36
C GLU A 359 -39.68 13.68 -0.50
N ALA A 360 -39.69 12.41 -0.92
CA ALA A 360 -40.93 11.65 -1.11
C ALA A 360 -41.53 11.12 0.20
N THR A 361 -40.71 10.95 1.24
CA THR A 361 -41.12 10.38 2.53
C THR A 361 -40.66 11.28 3.68
N ASN A 362 -39.51 10.98 4.28
CA ASN A 362 -38.84 11.80 5.28
C ASN A 362 -37.37 11.38 5.43
N GLN A 363 -36.61 12.18 6.16
CA GLN A 363 -35.17 11.98 6.36
C GLN A 363 -34.84 10.67 7.11
N SER A 364 -35.70 10.23 8.05
CA SER A 364 -35.49 8.98 8.79
C SER A 364 -35.44 7.77 7.85
N VAL A 365 -36.33 7.72 6.85
CA VAL A 365 -36.36 6.61 5.88
C VAL A 365 -35.08 6.59 5.04
N ALA A 366 -34.56 7.75 4.63
CA ALA A 366 -33.31 7.84 3.88
C ALA A 366 -32.12 7.28 4.67
N PHE A 367 -31.98 7.65 5.95
CA PHE A 367 -30.95 7.06 6.83
C PHE A 367 -31.20 5.56 7.07
N GLY A 368 -32.44 5.14 7.23
CA GLY A 368 -32.82 3.73 7.35
C GLY A 368 -32.39 2.86 6.16
N VAL A 369 -32.52 3.37 4.93
CA VAL A 369 -32.01 2.71 3.72
C VAL A 369 -30.48 2.59 3.76
N GLY A 370 -29.78 3.61 4.25
CA GLY A 370 -28.33 3.52 4.50
C GLY A 370 -27.96 2.43 5.52
N ALA A 371 -28.75 2.28 6.60
CA ALA A 371 -28.55 1.22 7.59
C ALA A 371 -28.76 -0.17 6.98
N ILE A 372 -29.80 -0.32 6.15
CA ILE A 372 -30.06 -1.56 5.40
C ILE A 372 -28.89 -1.87 4.46
N ALA A 373 -28.32 -0.87 3.77
CA ALA A 373 -27.16 -1.07 2.90
C ALA A 373 -25.96 -1.66 3.67
N PHE A 374 -25.66 -1.15 4.87
CA PHE A 374 -24.62 -1.74 5.73
C PHE A 374 -24.93 -3.19 6.13
N LEU A 375 -26.19 -3.50 6.46
CA LEU A 375 -26.60 -4.87 6.79
C LEU A 375 -26.53 -5.81 5.59
N LEU A 376 -26.85 -5.33 4.38
CA LEU A 376 -26.73 -6.11 3.14
C LEU A 376 -25.25 -6.35 2.77
N ALA A 377 -24.33 -5.49 3.19
CA ALA A 377 -22.90 -5.69 2.98
C ALA A 377 -22.37 -6.92 3.75
N VAL A 378 -23.00 -7.30 4.88
CA VAL A 378 -22.62 -8.45 5.72
C VAL A 378 -22.74 -9.80 4.97
N PRO A 379 -23.90 -10.20 4.40
CA PRO A 379 -23.98 -11.46 3.66
C PRO A 379 -23.13 -11.45 2.38
N VAL A 380 -22.92 -10.29 1.75
CA VAL A 380 -21.99 -10.17 0.61
C VAL A 380 -20.56 -10.48 1.07
N LEU A 381 -20.09 -9.87 2.17
CA LEU A 381 -18.80 -10.20 2.78
C LEU A 381 -18.71 -11.69 3.13
N ALA A 382 -19.78 -12.27 3.67
CA ALA A 382 -19.84 -13.69 4.01
C ALA A 382 -19.64 -14.62 2.83
N SER A 383 -20.14 -14.25 1.65
CA SER A 383 -19.95 -15.02 0.42
C SER A 383 -18.48 -15.08 -0.06
N GLY A 384 -17.63 -14.15 0.41
CA GLY A 384 -16.21 -14.02 0.08
C GLY A 384 -15.25 -14.18 1.26
N ALA A 385 -15.76 -14.35 2.48
CA ALA A 385 -14.98 -14.39 3.72
C ALA A 385 -13.81 -15.39 3.68
N ARG A 386 -14.07 -16.61 3.15
CA ARG A 386 -13.04 -17.65 3.03
C ARG A 386 -11.89 -17.25 2.10
N LEU A 387 -12.15 -16.42 1.08
CA LEU A 387 -11.12 -15.96 0.15
C LEU A 387 -10.18 -14.98 0.85
N VAL A 388 -10.75 -14.03 1.62
CA VAL A 388 -9.98 -13.05 2.40
C VAL A 388 -9.14 -13.76 3.46
N THR A 389 -9.74 -14.64 4.27
CA THR A 389 -9.01 -15.36 5.33
C THR A 389 -7.90 -16.25 4.78
N ARG A 390 -8.08 -16.87 3.60
CA ARG A 390 -7.02 -17.66 2.95
C ARG A 390 -5.87 -16.78 2.45
N ALA A 391 -6.19 -15.66 1.81
CA ALA A 391 -5.19 -14.71 1.33
C ALA A 391 -4.36 -14.13 2.49
N GLU A 392 -5.01 -13.84 3.63
CA GLU A 392 -4.33 -13.38 4.84
C GLU A 392 -3.37 -14.42 5.42
N ARG A 393 -3.83 -15.67 5.59
CA ARG A 393 -2.98 -16.76 6.09
C ARG A 393 -1.81 -17.08 5.16
N GLY A 394 -2.01 -16.95 3.84
CA GLY A 394 -0.94 -17.12 2.84
C GLY A 394 0.10 -15.99 2.85
N THR A 395 -0.18 -14.85 3.50
CA THR A 395 0.76 -13.74 3.67
C THR A 395 1.44 -13.77 5.04
N GLU A 396 0.75 -14.27 6.07
CA GLU A 396 1.27 -14.37 7.45
C GLU A 396 2.21 -15.55 7.67
N ALA A 397 2.16 -16.59 6.82
CA ALA A 397 3.31 -17.46 6.67
C ALA A 397 4.30 -16.71 5.76
N PRO A 398 5.42 -16.13 6.27
CA PRO A 398 6.61 -16.28 5.47
C PRO A 398 6.68 -17.79 5.25
N GLU A 399 6.46 -18.23 4.03
CA GLU A 399 7.14 -19.43 3.60
C GLU A 399 8.60 -19.05 3.84
N ALA A 400 9.11 -19.42 5.01
CA ALA A 400 10.52 -19.58 5.22
C ALA A 400 10.85 -20.66 4.21
N VAL A 401 11.08 -20.24 2.97
CA VAL A 401 11.87 -20.98 2.02
C VAL A 401 13.20 -21.05 2.73
N LEU A 402 13.33 -22.08 3.57
CA LEU A 402 14.57 -22.43 4.23
C LEU A 402 15.61 -22.38 3.10
N PRO A 403 16.71 -21.64 3.26
CA PRO A 403 17.67 -21.48 2.18
C PRO A 403 18.03 -22.88 1.67
N ALA A 404 17.67 -23.15 0.42
CA ALA A 404 17.76 -24.48 -0.14
C ALA A 404 19.13 -24.63 -0.80
N LEU A 405 19.85 -25.68 -0.42
CA LEU A 405 21.09 -26.07 -1.08
C LEU A 405 20.77 -27.03 -2.21
N GLU A 406 21.06 -26.61 -3.44
CA GLU A 406 20.93 -27.43 -4.62
C GLU A 406 22.29 -28.02 -5.00
N PRO A 407 22.48 -29.35 -4.91
CA PRO A 407 23.76 -29.97 -5.24
C PRO A 407 23.95 -30.16 -6.74
N LEU A 408 25.14 -29.83 -7.21
CA LEU A 408 25.64 -30.10 -8.55
C LEU A 408 26.62 -31.28 -8.45
N GLY A 409 26.10 -32.50 -8.62
CA GLY A 409 26.87 -33.75 -8.58
C GLY A 409 26.67 -34.60 -7.33
N ALA A 410 27.23 -35.82 -7.37
CA ALA A 410 27.13 -36.81 -6.29
C ALA A 410 28.02 -36.43 -5.09
N ALA A 411 27.56 -36.77 -3.88
CA ALA A 411 28.34 -36.54 -2.67
C ALA A 411 29.57 -37.47 -2.60
N PRO A 412 30.75 -36.97 -2.18
CA PRO A 412 31.88 -37.82 -1.86
C PRO A 412 31.51 -38.78 -0.71
N THR A 413 31.85 -40.06 -0.84
CA THR A 413 31.56 -41.06 0.20
C THR A 413 32.68 -41.14 1.24
N GLY A 414 32.31 -41.17 2.52
CA GLY A 414 33.16 -41.73 3.59
C GLY A 414 34.16 -40.80 4.30
N SER A 415 34.18 -39.48 4.07
CA SER A 415 35.08 -38.56 4.78
C SER A 415 34.43 -37.19 5.05
N ARG A 416 34.78 -36.58 6.20
CA ARG A 416 34.30 -35.25 6.63
C ARG A 416 34.81 -34.17 5.65
N PRO A 417 33.95 -33.43 4.92
CA PRO A 417 34.39 -32.46 3.93
C PRO A 417 34.87 -31.15 4.56
N ILE A 418 35.59 -30.36 3.77
CA ILE A 418 35.76 -28.92 3.99
C ILE A 418 34.70 -28.22 3.15
N VAL A 419 33.95 -27.30 3.76
CA VAL A 419 32.91 -26.52 3.07
C VAL A 419 33.46 -25.11 2.85
N VAL A 420 33.43 -24.60 1.63
CA VAL A 420 33.80 -23.21 1.31
C VAL A 420 32.60 -22.45 0.78
N ALA A 421 32.32 -21.28 1.33
CA ALA A 421 31.26 -20.40 0.83
C ALA A 421 31.86 -19.27 -0.01
N VAL A 422 31.50 -19.23 -1.30
CA VAL A 422 31.93 -18.20 -2.25
C VAL A 422 30.73 -17.37 -2.72
N ARG A 423 31.00 -16.13 -3.14
CA ARG A 423 30.03 -15.22 -3.78
C ARG A 423 30.55 -14.84 -5.14
N ALA A 424 29.70 -14.34 -6.03
CA ALA A 424 30.09 -13.76 -7.32
C ALA A 424 30.94 -12.48 -7.14
N THR A 425 32.21 -12.65 -6.78
CA THR A 425 33.20 -11.58 -6.59
C THR A 425 34.50 -11.97 -7.30
N PRO A 426 35.34 -11.01 -7.72
CA PRO A 426 36.63 -11.31 -8.36
C PRO A 426 37.52 -12.23 -7.51
N ALA A 427 37.41 -12.15 -6.18
CA ALA A 427 38.17 -12.95 -5.22
C ALA A 427 37.62 -14.38 -5.00
N ALA A 428 36.50 -14.76 -5.61
CA ALA A 428 35.86 -16.06 -5.38
C ALA A 428 36.78 -17.23 -5.73
N ALA A 429 37.52 -17.11 -6.83
CA ALA A 429 38.46 -18.13 -7.28
C ALA A 429 39.59 -18.35 -6.28
N GLU A 430 40.19 -17.26 -5.78
CA GLU A 430 41.30 -17.33 -4.81
C GLU A 430 40.87 -17.97 -3.48
N ILE A 431 39.64 -17.69 -3.02
CA ILE A 431 39.08 -18.31 -1.81
C ILE A 431 38.87 -19.82 -2.02
N ALA A 432 38.34 -20.21 -3.18
CA ALA A 432 38.15 -21.62 -3.52
C ALA A 432 39.50 -22.35 -3.62
N ASP A 433 40.52 -21.72 -4.22
CA ASP A 433 41.87 -22.28 -4.36
C ASP A 433 42.52 -22.49 -2.98
N ARG A 434 42.42 -21.52 -2.06
CA ARG A 434 42.91 -21.65 -0.68
C ARG A 434 42.17 -22.74 0.11
N ALA A 435 40.87 -22.88 -0.09
CA ALA A 435 40.11 -23.97 0.52
C ALA A 435 40.54 -25.34 -0.04
N ALA A 436 40.90 -25.41 -1.33
CA ALA A 436 41.43 -26.61 -1.96
C ALA A 436 42.83 -26.97 -1.44
N GLU A 437 43.71 -26.00 -1.21
CA GLU A 437 45.02 -26.24 -0.57
C GLU A 437 44.83 -26.88 0.83
N LEU A 438 43.92 -26.33 1.62
CA LEU A 438 43.58 -26.87 2.95
C LEU A 438 43.02 -28.30 2.85
N ALA A 439 42.09 -28.53 1.92
CA ALA A 439 41.50 -29.85 1.68
C ALA A 439 42.54 -30.89 1.23
N SER A 440 43.50 -30.48 0.39
CA SER A 440 44.61 -31.32 -0.07
C SER A 440 45.55 -31.70 1.06
N HIS A 441 45.94 -30.75 1.90
CA HIS A 441 46.78 -31.01 3.08
C HIS A 441 46.10 -31.97 4.07
N GLU A 442 44.77 -31.88 4.20
CA GLU A 442 43.98 -32.69 5.12
C GLU A 442 43.49 -34.03 4.54
N GLY A 443 43.71 -34.28 3.25
CA GLY A 443 43.13 -35.43 2.54
C GLY A 443 41.60 -35.46 2.61
N ALA A 444 40.95 -34.30 2.64
CA ALA A 444 39.50 -34.15 2.79
C ALA A 444 38.85 -33.77 1.45
N PRO A 445 37.60 -34.20 1.19
CA PRO A 445 36.83 -33.72 0.05
C PRO A 445 36.41 -32.26 0.26
N LEU A 446 36.14 -31.56 -0.83
CA LEU A 446 35.79 -30.14 -0.83
C LEU A 446 34.36 -29.93 -1.36
N GLU A 447 33.55 -29.20 -0.61
CA GLU A 447 32.23 -28.72 -1.06
C GLU A 447 32.29 -27.20 -1.29
N VAL A 448 32.07 -26.78 -2.54
CA VAL A 448 32.03 -25.36 -2.94
C VAL A 448 30.58 -24.89 -2.97
N VAL A 449 30.20 -24.03 -2.03
CA VAL A 449 28.86 -23.46 -1.91
C VAL A 449 28.87 -22.04 -2.48
N HIS A 450 28.21 -21.83 -3.61
CA HIS A 450 27.99 -20.47 -4.15
C HIS A 450 26.73 -19.87 -3.54
N VAL A 451 26.90 -18.75 -2.85
CA VAL A 451 25.82 -18.05 -2.15
C VAL A 451 25.21 -17.02 -3.09
N ARG A 452 24.00 -17.32 -3.56
CA ARG A 452 23.21 -16.40 -4.35
C ARG A 452 22.60 -15.33 -3.47
N GLU A 453 22.97 -14.07 -3.69
CA GLU A 453 22.32 -12.94 -3.03
C GLU A 453 20.97 -12.66 -3.69
N THR A 454 20.00 -12.28 -2.89
CA THR A 454 18.71 -11.82 -3.37
C THR A 454 18.50 -10.44 -2.79
N GLU A 455 18.64 -9.42 -3.63
CA GLU A 455 18.28 -8.07 -3.26
C GLU A 455 16.77 -7.91 -3.46
N ILE A 456 16.10 -7.29 -2.49
CA ILE A 456 14.70 -6.97 -2.62
C ILE A 456 14.62 -5.61 -3.31
N ILE A 457 14.45 -5.64 -4.63
CA ILE A 457 14.20 -4.45 -5.46
C ILE A 457 12.76 -4.54 -5.96
N GLU A 458 11.94 -3.53 -5.65
CA GLU A 458 10.54 -3.44 -6.12
C GLU A 458 9.64 -4.64 -5.75
N GLU A 459 9.76 -5.18 -4.53
CA GLU A 459 9.02 -6.37 -4.03
C GLU A 459 9.24 -7.66 -4.82
N LEU A 460 10.18 -7.68 -5.78
CA LEU A 460 10.70 -8.88 -6.39
C LEU A 460 12.02 -9.25 -5.70
N ALA A 461 12.18 -10.54 -5.41
CA ALA A 461 13.48 -11.13 -5.18
C ALA A 461 14.28 -10.97 -6.49
N VAL A 462 15.07 -9.89 -6.59
CA VAL A 462 15.96 -9.65 -7.71
C VAL A 462 17.33 -10.15 -7.27
N SER A 463 17.64 -11.38 -7.66
CA SER A 463 19.01 -11.84 -7.56
C SER A 463 19.84 -11.13 -8.63
N PRO A 464 21.02 -10.57 -8.31
CA PRO A 464 21.90 -9.92 -9.28
C PRO A 464 22.47 -10.92 -10.30
N GLU A 465 22.30 -12.22 -10.02
CA GLU A 465 22.63 -13.33 -10.90
C GLU A 465 21.40 -14.22 -11.15
N THR A 466 21.27 -14.70 -12.39
CA THR A 466 20.31 -15.71 -12.80
C THR A 466 20.68 -17.09 -12.24
N GLU A 467 19.72 -18.02 -12.18
CA GLU A 467 19.98 -19.40 -11.73
C GLU A 467 21.00 -20.12 -12.64
N GLU A 468 20.99 -19.81 -13.93
CA GLU A 468 21.93 -20.36 -14.91
C GLU A 468 23.35 -19.81 -14.70
N GLU A 469 23.49 -18.51 -14.39
CA GLU A 469 24.78 -17.89 -14.03
C GLU A 469 25.35 -18.45 -12.72
N ALA A 470 24.51 -18.65 -11.70
CA ALA A 470 24.93 -19.25 -10.44
C ALA A 470 25.42 -20.70 -10.64
N ARG A 471 24.69 -21.52 -11.40
CA ARG A 471 25.12 -22.87 -11.76
C ARG A 471 26.41 -22.86 -12.57
N ALA A 472 26.55 -21.93 -13.53
CA ALA A 472 27.76 -21.77 -14.32
C ALA A 472 28.97 -21.38 -13.45
N ALA A 473 28.79 -20.50 -12.47
CA ALA A 473 29.83 -20.11 -11.52
C ALA A 473 30.31 -21.31 -10.67
N VAL A 474 29.37 -22.11 -10.15
CA VAL A 474 29.72 -23.34 -9.41
C VAL A 474 30.45 -24.34 -10.31
N SER A 475 29.94 -24.60 -11.51
CA SER A 475 30.60 -25.50 -12.46
C SER A 475 32.01 -25.01 -12.81
N ALA A 476 32.21 -23.71 -12.99
CA ALA A 476 33.53 -23.13 -13.25
C ALA A 476 34.50 -23.34 -12.07
N HIS A 477 34.02 -23.28 -10.82
CA HIS A 477 34.84 -23.61 -9.66
C HIS A 477 35.17 -25.11 -9.58
N VAL A 478 34.19 -25.98 -9.85
CA VAL A 478 34.40 -27.44 -9.85
C VAL A 478 35.39 -27.84 -10.96
N ASP A 479 35.21 -27.33 -12.18
CA ASP A 479 36.09 -27.61 -13.33
C ASP A 479 37.52 -27.10 -13.10
N ARG A 480 37.65 -25.90 -12.51
CA ARG A 480 38.96 -25.34 -12.13
C ARG A 480 39.70 -26.25 -11.14
N LEU A 481 38.97 -26.80 -10.17
CA LEU A 481 39.55 -27.63 -9.12
C LEU A 481 39.69 -29.10 -9.51
N ALA A 482 39.14 -29.53 -10.65
CA ALA A 482 39.25 -30.91 -11.13
C ALA A 482 40.72 -31.37 -11.33
N GLY A 483 41.63 -30.44 -11.62
CA GLY A 483 43.07 -30.73 -11.78
C GLY A 483 43.84 -31.00 -10.47
N THR A 484 43.21 -30.79 -9.31
CA THR A 484 43.87 -30.93 -7.98
C THR A 484 43.87 -32.37 -7.44
N GLY A 485 43.16 -33.30 -8.09
CA GLY A 485 42.98 -34.67 -7.60
C GLY A 485 42.04 -34.80 -6.41
N LEU A 486 41.40 -33.70 -5.96
CA LEU A 486 40.40 -33.69 -4.89
C LEU A 486 39.03 -34.16 -5.40
N ALA A 487 38.26 -34.80 -4.51
CA ALA A 487 36.83 -34.99 -4.72
C ALA A 487 36.09 -33.69 -4.40
N VAL A 488 35.71 -32.95 -5.45
CA VAL A 488 35.04 -31.65 -5.34
C VAL A 488 33.56 -31.78 -5.71
N ARG A 489 32.69 -31.17 -4.91
CA ARG A 489 31.25 -31.07 -5.16
C ARG A 489 30.80 -29.61 -5.16
N GLY A 490 29.96 -29.24 -6.11
CA GLY A 490 29.34 -27.91 -6.16
C GLY A 490 27.97 -27.89 -5.48
N LEU A 491 27.64 -26.79 -4.79
CA LEU A 491 26.30 -26.51 -4.29
C LEU A 491 25.92 -25.05 -4.58
N VAL A 492 24.66 -24.81 -4.89
CA VAL A 492 24.08 -23.46 -4.98
C VAL A 492 23.22 -23.24 -3.75
N LEU A 493 23.51 -22.21 -2.96
CA LEU A 493 22.66 -21.78 -1.86
C LEU A 493 21.69 -20.71 -2.35
N HIS A 494 20.42 -21.07 -2.45
CA HIS A 494 19.34 -20.14 -2.76
C HIS A 494 18.99 -19.33 -1.50
N SER A 495 19.41 -18.06 -1.42
CA SER A 495 19.07 -17.18 -0.30
C SER A 495 17.79 -16.39 -0.57
N VAL A 496 16.83 -16.42 0.36
CA VAL A 496 15.60 -15.60 0.33
C VAL A 496 15.60 -14.72 1.58
N GLY A 497 16.56 -13.79 1.70
CA GLY A 497 16.63 -12.91 2.87
C GLY A 497 18.00 -12.30 3.14
N ASP A 498 18.11 -11.66 4.31
CA ASP A 498 19.30 -10.97 4.80
C ASP A 498 20.50 -11.92 5.04
N HIS A 499 21.69 -11.33 5.25
CA HIS A 499 22.93 -12.10 5.44
C HIS A 499 22.92 -13.07 6.64
N ALA A 500 22.03 -12.90 7.63
CA ALA A 500 21.96 -13.79 8.78
C ALA A 500 21.31 -15.13 8.40
N ALA A 501 20.29 -15.11 7.54
CA ALA A 501 19.63 -16.33 7.06
C ALA A 501 20.58 -17.22 6.23
N SER A 502 21.39 -16.62 5.35
CA SER A 502 22.39 -17.38 4.56
C SER A 502 23.49 -17.98 5.47
N ALA A 503 23.92 -17.23 6.49
CA ALA A 503 24.91 -17.71 7.46
C ALA A 503 24.38 -18.89 8.29
N GLU A 504 23.13 -18.84 8.72
CA GLU A 504 22.50 -19.93 9.46
C GLU A 504 22.36 -21.20 8.60
N ALA A 505 21.99 -21.07 7.33
CA ALA A 505 21.89 -22.21 6.41
C ALA A 505 23.25 -22.86 6.12
N LEU A 506 24.30 -22.05 5.92
CA LEU A 506 25.67 -22.55 5.75
C LEU A 506 26.14 -23.30 7.00
N ALA A 507 25.91 -22.73 8.19
CA ALA A 507 26.29 -23.36 9.45
C ALA A 507 25.55 -24.69 9.67
N ARG A 508 24.24 -24.73 9.36
CA ARG A 508 23.42 -25.94 9.47
C ARG A 508 23.88 -27.02 8.51
N HIS A 509 24.21 -26.67 7.27
CA HIS A 509 24.75 -27.62 6.28
C HIS A 509 26.09 -28.18 6.72
N ALA A 510 27.03 -27.32 7.14
CA ALA A 510 28.34 -27.73 7.63
C ALA A 510 28.23 -28.70 8.82
N ALA A 511 27.27 -28.48 9.73
CA ALA A 511 26.97 -29.41 10.82
C ALA A 511 26.37 -30.74 10.31
N GLN A 512 25.42 -30.70 9.38
CA GLN A 512 24.77 -31.90 8.81
C GLN A 512 25.73 -32.83 8.08
N VAL A 513 26.66 -32.28 7.29
CA VAL A 513 27.68 -33.07 6.58
C VAL A 513 28.86 -33.44 7.48
N GLY A 514 28.84 -33.03 8.75
CA GLY A 514 29.94 -33.23 9.69
C GLY A 514 31.24 -32.61 9.18
N ALA A 515 31.19 -31.41 8.60
CA ALA A 515 32.35 -30.75 8.02
C ALA A 515 33.51 -30.64 9.03
N ARG A 516 34.75 -30.72 8.54
CA ARG A 516 35.94 -30.42 9.36
C ARG A 516 36.08 -28.92 9.58
N ALA A 517 35.94 -28.17 8.51
CA ALA A 517 36.04 -26.71 8.51
C ALA A 517 35.00 -26.07 7.60
N LEU A 518 34.56 -24.87 7.97
CA LEU A 518 33.80 -23.95 7.14
C LEU A 518 34.69 -22.76 6.79
N VAL A 519 35.04 -22.62 5.52
CA VAL A 519 35.90 -21.57 4.99
C VAL A 519 35.04 -20.43 4.44
N VAL A 520 35.27 -19.21 4.92
CA VAL A 520 34.55 -17.99 4.48
C VAL A 520 35.50 -16.81 4.30
N ARG A 521 35.15 -15.88 3.40
CA ARG A 521 35.88 -14.62 3.24
C ARG A 521 35.68 -13.69 4.43
N LYS A 522 36.73 -12.97 4.86
CA LYS A 522 36.61 -11.80 5.72
C LYS A 522 35.98 -10.63 4.94
N VAL A 523 34.88 -10.08 5.45
CA VAL A 523 34.24 -8.89 4.86
C VAL A 523 34.65 -7.65 5.68
N PRO A 524 35.25 -6.61 5.07
CA PRO A 524 35.53 -5.36 5.77
C PRO A 524 34.21 -4.75 6.26
N HIS A 525 34.06 -4.60 7.58
CA HIS A 525 32.90 -3.98 8.25
C HIS A 525 31.57 -4.78 8.36
N GLY A 526 31.56 -6.11 8.19
CA GLY A 526 30.31 -6.90 8.31
C GLY A 526 30.09 -7.63 9.67
N PRO A 527 28.85 -7.73 10.19
CA PRO A 527 28.48 -8.55 11.36
C PRO A 527 28.49 -10.08 11.11
N VAL A 528 28.90 -10.51 9.90
CA VAL A 528 28.71 -11.86 9.35
C VAL A 528 29.59 -12.93 10.04
N SER A 529 30.87 -12.65 10.33
CA SER A 529 31.76 -13.60 11.01
C SER A 529 31.33 -13.90 12.44
N ARG A 530 30.79 -12.90 13.15
CA ARG A 530 30.22 -13.07 14.50
C ARG A 530 28.93 -13.88 14.50
N HIS A 531 28.05 -13.64 13.52
CA HIS A 531 26.81 -14.42 13.39
C HIS A 531 27.09 -15.87 13.00
N LEU A 532 28.02 -16.12 12.07
CA LEU A 532 28.43 -17.47 11.67
C LEU A 532 28.98 -18.30 12.84
N GLY A 533 29.87 -17.73 13.67
CA GLY A 533 30.39 -18.43 14.84
C GLY A 533 29.31 -18.79 15.86
N ALA A 534 28.36 -17.89 16.12
CA ALA A 534 27.24 -18.15 17.03
C ALA A 534 26.27 -19.20 16.46
N SER A 535 25.98 -19.13 15.16
CA SER A 535 25.11 -20.09 14.46
C SER A 535 25.73 -21.49 14.35
N LEU A 536 27.05 -21.59 14.14
CA LEU A 536 27.78 -22.87 14.15
C LEU A 536 27.72 -23.54 15.52
N ALA A 537 27.91 -22.77 16.60
CA ALA A 537 27.80 -23.28 17.97
C ALA A 537 26.37 -23.74 18.30
N ALA A 538 25.36 -23.03 17.79
CA ALA A 538 23.95 -23.39 17.97
C ALA A 538 23.52 -24.62 17.14
N ALA A 539 24.07 -24.79 15.93
CA ALA A 539 23.70 -25.87 15.01
C ALA A 539 24.38 -27.21 15.32
N ALA A 540 25.41 -27.23 16.17
CA ALA A 540 26.22 -28.42 16.42
C ALA A 540 25.54 -29.51 17.27
N ASP A 541 24.42 -29.23 17.94
CA ASP A 541 23.54 -30.19 18.67
C ASP A 541 24.26 -31.37 19.38
N GLY A 542 25.40 -31.11 20.03
CA GLY A 542 26.21 -32.10 20.76
C GLY A 542 27.32 -32.81 19.96
N ALA A 543 27.48 -32.55 18.66
CA ALA A 543 28.61 -32.95 17.82
C ALA A 543 29.77 -31.94 17.87
N ALA A 544 30.97 -32.35 17.44
CA ALA A 544 32.12 -31.45 17.31
C ALA A 544 31.84 -30.39 16.23
N ALA A 545 31.71 -29.12 16.63
CA ALA A 545 31.45 -28.01 15.72
C ALA A 545 32.57 -27.89 14.65
N PRO A 546 32.22 -27.56 13.39
CA PRO A 546 33.22 -27.30 12.35
C PRO A 546 34.13 -26.14 12.76
N GLU A 547 35.41 -26.21 12.41
CA GLU A 547 36.33 -25.08 12.58
C GLU A 547 35.97 -23.96 11.59
N LEU A 548 35.79 -22.73 12.06
CA LEU A 548 35.53 -21.59 11.20
C LEU A 548 36.86 -20.98 10.73
N VAL A 549 37.20 -21.17 9.46
CA VAL A 549 38.42 -20.62 8.85
C VAL A 549 38.05 -19.35 8.07
N VAL A 550 38.57 -18.21 8.49
CA VAL A 550 38.31 -16.92 7.85
C VAL A 550 39.53 -16.51 7.02
N ILE A 551 39.38 -16.45 5.70
CA ILE A 551 40.44 -16.01 4.79
C ILE A 551 40.41 -14.48 4.69
N ASP A 552 41.51 -13.84 5.05
CA ASP A 552 41.74 -12.41 4.85
C ASP A 552 42.51 -12.23 3.53
N LEU A 553 41.93 -11.48 2.59
CA LEU A 553 42.58 -11.12 1.34
C LEU A 553 42.90 -9.63 1.41
N GLU A 554 44.14 -9.23 1.14
CA GLU A 554 44.51 -7.82 1.09
C GLU A 554 43.58 -7.07 0.12
N PRO A 555 43.08 -5.87 0.47
CA PRO A 555 42.29 -5.09 -0.46
C PRO A 555 43.16 -4.75 -1.67
N GLU A 556 42.71 -5.13 -2.87
CA GLU A 556 43.33 -4.66 -4.12
C GLU A 556 43.45 -3.14 -4.06
N ALA A 557 44.66 -2.63 -4.28
CA ALA A 557 44.87 -1.20 -4.47
C ALA A 557 44.00 -0.76 -5.65
N SER A 558 42.96 0.01 -5.36
CA SER A 558 42.10 0.64 -6.36
C SER A 558 42.98 1.38 -7.37
N THR A 559 43.20 0.78 -8.54
CA THR A 559 43.72 1.50 -9.69
C THR A 559 42.69 2.56 -10.07
N ALA A 560 43.18 3.81 -10.12
CA ALA A 560 42.43 5.06 -10.23
C ALA A 560 41.53 5.19 -11.47
#